data_AF-A0A955F3H2-F1
#
_entry.id   AF-A0A955F3H2-F1
#
_cell.length_a   1.000
_cell.length_b   1.000
_cell.length_c   1.000
_cell.angle_alpha   90.00
_cell.angle_beta   90.00
_cell.angle_gamma   90.00
#
_symmetry.space_group_name_H-M   'P 1'
#
loop_
_entity.id
_entity.type
_entity.pdbx_description
1 polymer ?
#
loop_
_entity_poly.entity_id
_entity_poly.type
_entity_poly.pdbx_seq_one_letter_code
_entity_poly.pdbx_strand_id
1 'polypeptide(L)'
;MQLIAPVLVLLITLAAPCPAQTASAPSQAAIDQALAEARHALWSTQNASGRLAARSGEHALVLLALLHAGERLSDPRVVRALLQLDGSANASTYDQALRLMVVDAVRERSESDSRFFLCETLLPRAERDLKGLVAAQTESGGWSYDASSRARPADNSNTQYAALGLRAGHALGFQIPHDTWAKLLRHQIGSSARRGGAGYANANGPSVSMTAAVLSTLLVSRARVRLQDPGQRRAEGCIVRHLKYLTEHWQPGQPASHRHYTLYSLERAMVFAGADRLGERDWYAEGARWLLDQPRNEGRWGSSAVATSFAVLFLTRGLRARGGETLDPVGFLLGKLDPQSRESEIEAAVDTVCKMGRAALPALLPLLESEERVVRKAAVSILRRLVKERGGYDPEESPRSLENQRAIARWKEIIDHLPS
;
A
#
# COMPACT_ATOMS: atom_id res chain seq x y z
N MET A 1 -47.13 -64.93 -6.10
CA MET A 1 -47.09 -64.11 -7.34
C MET A 1 -46.73 -62.68 -6.94
N GLN A 2 -45.43 -62.37 -6.98
CA GLN A 2 -44.78 -61.39 -7.87
C GLN A 2 -45.02 -59.93 -7.43
N LEU A 3 -44.19 -59.33 -6.53
CA LEU A 3 -42.90 -58.66 -6.78
C LEU A 3 -42.91 -57.73 -8.00
N ILE A 4 -43.06 -56.40 -7.78
CA ILE A 4 -42.39 -55.35 -8.56
C ILE A 4 -42.07 -54.18 -7.61
N ALA A 5 -40.79 -53.96 -7.36
CA ALA A 5 -40.25 -52.77 -6.70
C ALA A 5 -40.05 -51.64 -7.73
N PRO A 6 -40.25 -50.36 -7.40
CA PRO A 6 -39.77 -49.27 -8.25
C PRO A 6 -38.29 -49.02 -7.97
N VAL A 7 -37.45 -49.26 -8.97
CA VAL A 7 -36.04 -48.89 -8.99
C VAL A 7 -35.93 -47.37 -9.00
N LEU A 8 -35.46 -46.80 -7.89
CA LEU A 8 -35.07 -45.40 -7.80
C LEU A 8 -33.67 -45.26 -8.43
N VAL A 9 -33.59 -44.77 -9.67
CA VAL A 9 -32.31 -44.43 -10.31
C VAL A 9 -31.80 -43.14 -9.69
N LEU A 10 -30.86 -43.28 -8.74
CA LEU A 10 -30.09 -42.18 -8.19
C LEU A 10 -29.06 -41.72 -9.24
N LEU A 11 -29.39 -40.68 -10.01
CA LEU A 11 -28.43 -39.99 -10.87
C LEU A 11 -27.44 -39.22 -9.98
N ILE A 12 -26.32 -39.86 -9.66
CA ILE A 12 -25.14 -39.18 -9.12
C ILE A 12 -24.56 -38.35 -10.26
N THR A 13 -24.94 -37.08 -10.34
CA THR A 13 -24.20 -36.10 -11.14
C THR A 13 -22.86 -35.87 -10.44
N LEU A 14 -21.81 -36.54 -10.92
CA LEU A 14 -20.43 -36.16 -10.67
C LEU A 14 -20.25 -34.74 -11.21
N ALA A 15 -20.42 -33.74 -10.34
CA ALA A 15 -19.98 -32.39 -10.60
C ALA A 15 -18.46 -32.43 -10.70
N ALA A 16 -17.95 -32.56 -11.92
CA ALA A 16 -16.55 -32.32 -12.19
C ALA A 16 -16.23 -30.89 -11.69
N PRO A 17 -15.21 -30.69 -10.85
CA PRO A 17 -14.78 -29.35 -10.49
C PRO A 17 -14.40 -28.64 -11.78
N CYS A 18 -15.19 -27.65 -12.17
CA CYS A 18 -14.83 -26.72 -13.23
C CYS A 18 -13.50 -26.10 -12.81
N PRO A 19 -12.41 -26.23 -13.58
CA PRO A 19 -11.19 -25.52 -13.27
C PRO A 19 -11.57 -24.04 -13.26
N ALA A 20 -11.42 -23.40 -12.10
CA ALA A 20 -11.60 -21.96 -11.99
C ALA A 20 -10.69 -21.32 -13.04
N GLN A 21 -11.27 -20.82 -14.12
CA GLN A 21 -10.56 -19.99 -15.07
C GLN A 21 -10.08 -18.78 -14.27
N THR A 22 -8.79 -18.76 -13.99
CA THR A 22 -8.10 -17.56 -13.52
C THR A 22 -8.24 -16.55 -14.66
N ALA A 23 -9.30 -15.73 -14.60
CA ALA A 23 -9.57 -14.77 -15.64
C ALA A 23 -8.34 -13.85 -15.79
N SER A 24 -7.72 -13.87 -16.96
CA SER A 24 -6.52 -13.09 -17.27
C SER A 24 -6.78 -11.60 -17.04
N ALA A 25 -5.85 -10.89 -16.39
CA ALA A 25 -5.96 -9.46 -16.14
C ALA A 25 -6.38 -8.68 -17.42
N PRO A 26 -7.17 -7.60 -17.28
CA PRO A 26 -7.50 -6.77 -18.43
C PRO A 26 -6.24 -6.29 -19.17
N SER A 27 -6.36 -6.09 -20.49
CA SER A 27 -5.23 -5.57 -21.27
C SER A 27 -4.79 -4.20 -20.76
N GLN A 28 -3.47 -3.94 -20.79
CA GLN A 28 -2.93 -2.64 -20.40
C GLN A 28 -3.53 -1.49 -21.23
N ALA A 29 -3.76 -1.72 -22.52
CA ALA A 29 -4.40 -0.74 -23.42
C ALA A 29 -5.81 -0.34 -22.95
N ALA A 30 -6.62 -1.29 -22.46
CA ALA A 30 -7.95 -1.00 -21.94
C ALA A 30 -7.88 -0.17 -20.64
N ILE A 31 -6.89 -0.45 -19.78
CA ILE A 31 -6.65 0.32 -18.56
C ILE A 31 -6.20 1.74 -18.93
N ASP A 32 -5.27 1.89 -19.85
CA ASP A 32 -4.74 3.19 -20.28
C ASP A 32 -5.83 4.07 -20.92
N GLN A 33 -6.71 3.46 -21.73
CA GLN A 33 -7.86 4.15 -22.28
C GLN A 33 -8.81 4.65 -21.18
N ALA A 34 -9.18 3.79 -20.22
CA ALA A 34 -10.06 4.17 -19.12
C ALA A 34 -9.44 5.27 -18.24
N LEU A 35 -8.12 5.21 -18.01
CA LEU A 35 -7.39 6.27 -17.31
C LEU A 35 -7.38 7.59 -18.09
N ALA A 36 -7.25 7.55 -19.42
CA ALA A 36 -7.31 8.75 -20.25
C ALA A 36 -8.69 9.44 -20.20
N GLU A 37 -9.76 8.65 -20.32
CA GLU A 37 -11.14 9.13 -20.18
C GLU A 37 -11.37 9.75 -18.80
N ALA A 38 -10.90 9.10 -17.74
CA ALA A 38 -11.03 9.58 -16.37
C ALA A 38 -10.23 10.86 -16.10
N ARG A 39 -9.01 11.00 -16.64
CA ARG A 39 -8.23 12.24 -16.53
C ARG A 39 -8.97 13.41 -17.18
N HIS A 40 -9.52 13.21 -18.37
CA HIS A 40 -10.34 14.23 -19.03
C HIS A 40 -11.52 14.65 -18.15
N ALA A 41 -12.22 13.66 -17.59
CA ALA A 41 -13.37 13.90 -16.73
C ALA A 41 -13.04 14.61 -15.41
N LEU A 42 -11.90 14.28 -14.79
CA LEU A 42 -11.44 14.95 -13.57
C LEU A 42 -10.98 16.39 -13.86
N TRP A 43 -10.31 16.64 -14.99
CA TRP A 43 -9.95 18.01 -15.36
C TRP A 43 -11.15 18.89 -15.68
N SER A 44 -12.27 18.32 -16.14
CA SER A 44 -13.50 19.09 -16.37
C SER A 44 -14.14 19.61 -15.08
N THR A 45 -13.67 19.21 -13.89
CA THR A 45 -14.10 19.79 -12.61
C THR A 45 -13.28 21.01 -12.18
N GLN A 46 -12.16 21.31 -12.85
CA GLN A 46 -11.34 22.46 -12.49
C GLN A 46 -12.06 23.77 -12.82
N ASN A 47 -12.32 24.59 -11.80
CA ASN A 47 -12.91 25.92 -11.98
C ASN A 47 -11.85 26.97 -12.34
N ALA A 48 -12.29 28.21 -12.56
CA ALA A 48 -11.42 29.33 -12.94
C ALA A 48 -10.31 29.65 -11.91
N SER A 49 -10.51 29.35 -10.62
CA SER A 49 -9.49 29.55 -9.58
C SER A 49 -8.47 28.42 -9.50
N GLY A 50 -8.65 27.35 -10.28
CA GLY A 50 -7.79 26.16 -10.27
C GLY A 50 -8.25 25.07 -9.31
N ARG A 51 -9.35 25.26 -8.56
CA ARG A 51 -9.88 24.24 -7.65
C ARG A 51 -10.57 23.14 -8.42
N LEU A 52 -10.33 21.89 -8.01
CA LEU A 52 -10.94 20.69 -8.58
C LEU A 52 -12.22 20.26 -7.85
N ALA A 53 -12.43 20.78 -6.64
CA ALA A 53 -13.63 20.56 -5.84
C ALA A 53 -13.82 21.70 -4.82
N ALA A 54 -15.02 21.81 -4.27
CA ALA A 54 -15.33 22.81 -3.24
C ALA A 54 -14.65 22.48 -1.91
N ARG A 55 -14.70 21.22 -1.47
CA ARG A 55 -14.08 20.74 -0.22
C ARG A 55 -12.58 20.49 -0.41
N SER A 56 -11.77 20.88 0.57
CA SER A 56 -10.30 20.80 0.49
C SER A 56 -9.80 19.36 0.30
N GLY A 57 -10.33 18.39 1.08
CA GLY A 57 -9.98 16.98 0.94
C GLY A 57 -10.38 16.39 -0.40
N GLU A 58 -11.57 16.71 -0.92
CA GLU A 58 -11.98 16.26 -2.27
C GLU A 58 -11.08 16.85 -3.35
N HIS A 59 -10.70 18.12 -3.22
CA HIS A 59 -9.76 18.78 -4.13
C HIS A 59 -8.41 18.07 -4.13
N ALA A 60 -7.87 17.78 -2.94
CA ALA A 60 -6.61 17.06 -2.79
C ALA A 60 -6.69 15.61 -3.31
N LEU A 61 -7.81 14.91 -3.10
CA LEU A 61 -8.03 13.56 -3.62
C LEU A 61 -8.03 13.52 -5.15
N VAL A 62 -8.75 14.46 -5.79
CA VAL A 62 -8.79 14.55 -7.26
C VAL A 62 -7.39 14.87 -7.81
N LEU A 63 -6.67 15.80 -7.18
CA LEU A 63 -5.32 16.14 -7.57
C LEU A 63 -4.35 14.96 -7.40
N LEU A 64 -4.45 14.23 -6.29
CA LEU A 64 -3.66 13.02 -6.05
C LEU A 64 -3.90 11.96 -7.14
N ALA A 65 -5.15 11.73 -7.51
CA ALA A 65 -5.50 10.79 -8.57
C ALA A 65 -4.92 11.22 -9.93
N LEU A 66 -5.02 12.50 -10.28
CA LEU A 66 -4.42 13.06 -11.50
C LEU A 66 -2.89 12.88 -11.53
N LEU A 67 -2.21 13.16 -10.41
CA LEU A 67 -0.76 12.96 -10.30
C LEU A 67 -0.38 11.48 -10.44
N HIS A 68 -1.15 10.57 -9.85
CA HIS A 68 -0.93 9.12 -9.99
C HIS A 68 -1.23 8.62 -11.41
N ALA A 69 -2.13 9.28 -12.14
CA ALA A 69 -2.46 8.98 -13.53
C ALA A 69 -1.44 9.56 -14.54
N GLY A 70 -0.33 10.14 -14.06
CA GLY A 70 0.79 10.60 -14.88
C GLY A 70 0.77 12.07 -15.28
N GLU A 71 -0.14 12.89 -14.73
CA GLU A 71 -0.18 14.33 -15.06
C GLU A 71 1.11 15.04 -14.66
N ARG A 72 1.76 15.76 -15.57
CA ARG A 72 3.08 16.36 -15.33
C ARG A 72 3.01 17.52 -14.36
N LEU A 73 4.03 17.68 -13.51
CA LEU A 73 4.12 18.83 -12.60
C LEU A 73 4.30 20.16 -13.36
N SER A 74 4.67 20.09 -14.65
CA SER A 74 4.71 21.24 -15.57
C SER A 74 3.37 21.75 -16.05
N ASP A 75 2.31 20.95 -15.96
CA ASP A 75 1.02 21.34 -16.51
C ASP A 75 0.49 22.56 -15.74
N PRO A 76 0.15 23.69 -16.42
CA PRO A 76 -0.40 24.86 -15.76
C PRO A 76 -1.66 24.57 -14.92
N ARG A 77 -2.46 23.56 -15.31
CA ARG A 77 -3.63 23.12 -14.54
C ARG A 77 -3.22 22.48 -13.22
N VAL A 78 -2.14 21.68 -13.21
CA VAL A 78 -1.57 21.08 -11.99
C VAL A 78 -0.99 22.16 -11.09
N VAL A 79 -0.22 23.09 -11.63
CA VAL A 79 0.35 24.21 -10.85
C VAL A 79 -0.76 25.03 -10.19
N ARG A 80 -1.81 25.41 -10.94
CA ARG A 80 -2.95 26.13 -10.37
C ARG A 80 -3.68 25.32 -9.29
N ALA A 81 -3.83 24.01 -9.48
CA ALA A 81 -4.44 23.15 -8.46
C ALA A 81 -3.59 23.07 -7.19
N LEU A 82 -2.26 22.93 -7.30
CA LEU A 82 -1.35 22.90 -6.15
C LEU A 82 -1.38 24.19 -5.34
N LEU A 83 -1.51 25.35 -6.00
CA LEU A 83 -1.66 26.64 -5.32
C LEU A 83 -2.91 26.68 -4.42
N GLN A 84 -3.96 25.93 -4.77
CA GLN A 84 -5.23 25.83 -4.04
C GLN A 84 -5.21 24.82 -2.87
N LEU A 85 -4.08 24.16 -2.59
CA LEU A 85 -3.91 23.38 -1.36
C LEU A 85 -3.85 24.32 -0.15
N ASP A 86 -5.02 24.71 0.35
CA ASP A 86 -5.18 25.60 1.49
C ASP A 86 -4.89 24.88 2.82
N GLY A 87 -4.05 25.48 3.66
CA GLY A 87 -3.83 25.01 5.03
C GLY A 87 -4.87 25.60 5.97
N SER A 88 -6.14 25.19 5.84
CA SER A 88 -7.22 25.73 6.67
C SER A 88 -7.03 25.39 8.16
N ALA A 89 -7.35 26.34 9.05
CA ALA A 89 -7.19 26.17 10.50
C ALA A 89 -8.11 25.08 11.10
N ASN A 90 -9.23 24.76 10.43
CA ASN A 90 -10.21 23.76 10.85
C ASN A 90 -10.21 22.53 9.91
N ALA A 91 -9.05 22.16 9.38
CA ALA A 91 -8.92 21.03 8.47
C ALA A 91 -9.33 19.71 9.15
N SER A 92 -10.15 18.91 8.46
CA SER A 92 -10.48 17.56 8.91
C SER A 92 -9.31 16.59 8.73
N THR A 93 -9.39 15.42 9.37
CA THR A 93 -8.42 14.32 9.18
C THR A 93 -8.18 14.01 7.70
N TYR A 94 -9.25 13.96 6.88
CA TYR A 94 -9.13 13.74 5.43
C TYR A 94 -8.39 14.87 4.74
N ASP A 95 -8.72 16.13 5.05
CA ASP A 95 -8.10 17.28 4.41
C ASP A 95 -6.60 17.29 4.67
N GLN A 96 -6.19 17.13 5.94
CA GLN A 96 -4.78 17.11 6.35
C GLN A 96 -4.03 15.93 5.71
N ALA A 97 -4.59 14.73 5.78
CA ALA A 97 -3.97 13.54 5.23
C ALA A 97 -3.81 13.58 3.71
N LEU A 98 -4.85 13.96 2.98
CA LEU A 98 -4.81 14.00 1.52
C LEU A 98 -3.87 15.09 1.00
N ARG A 99 -3.83 16.26 1.64
CA ARG A 99 -2.86 17.29 1.28
C ARG A 99 -1.42 16.81 1.51
N LEU A 100 -1.13 16.15 2.63
CA LEU A 100 0.17 15.51 2.88
C LEU A 100 0.53 14.52 1.77
N MET A 101 -0.40 13.66 1.38
CA MET A 101 -0.19 12.67 0.32
C MET A 101 0.07 13.31 -1.04
N VAL A 102 -0.59 14.43 -1.36
CA VAL A 102 -0.31 15.20 -2.59
C VAL A 102 1.12 15.76 -2.55
N VAL A 103 1.56 16.33 -1.43
CA VAL A 103 2.91 16.90 -1.32
C VAL A 103 3.98 15.80 -1.42
N ASP A 104 3.76 14.63 -0.83
CA ASP A 104 4.65 13.46 -1.00
C ASP A 104 4.71 13.01 -2.46
N ALA A 105 3.57 12.93 -3.16
CA ALA A 105 3.53 12.60 -4.58
C ALA A 105 4.22 13.65 -5.46
N VAL A 106 4.17 14.94 -5.08
CA VAL A 106 4.93 16.00 -5.76
C VAL A 106 6.42 15.79 -5.53
N ARG A 107 6.86 15.54 -4.29
CA ARG A 107 8.27 15.30 -3.95
C ARG A 107 8.85 14.13 -4.75
N GLU A 108 8.16 12.98 -4.74
CA GLU A 108 8.56 11.77 -5.48
C GLU A 108 8.80 12.05 -6.97
N ARG A 109 8.04 12.99 -7.54
CA ARG A 109 8.09 13.33 -8.97
C ARG A 109 8.91 14.58 -9.29
N SER A 110 9.25 15.39 -8.30
CA SER A 110 10.06 16.60 -8.49
C SER A 110 11.46 16.27 -8.99
N GLU A 111 11.98 15.08 -8.67
CA GLU A 111 13.25 14.56 -9.18
C GLU A 111 13.20 14.32 -10.69
N SER A 112 12.16 13.66 -11.20
CA SER A 112 12.01 13.38 -12.63
C SER A 112 11.64 14.63 -13.44
N ASP A 113 10.86 15.55 -12.86
CA ASP A 113 10.32 16.72 -13.57
C ASP A 113 11.17 17.99 -13.39
N SER A 114 12.35 17.89 -12.74
CA SER A 114 13.26 19.02 -12.43
C SER A 114 12.54 20.18 -11.71
N ARG A 115 11.63 19.86 -10.78
CA ARG A 115 10.75 20.82 -10.06
C ARG A 115 10.93 20.79 -8.55
N PHE A 116 12.17 20.77 -8.09
CA PHE A 116 12.49 20.80 -6.66
C PHE A 116 11.85 22.00 -5.94
N PHE A 117 11.89 23.19 -6.54
CA PHE A 117 11.33 24.41 -5.93
C PHE A 117 9.83 24.31 -5.64
N LEU A 118 9.04 23.63 -6.48
CA LEU A 118 7.61 23.49 -6.25
C LEU A 118 7.33 22.69 -4.97
N CYS A 119 8.08 21.63 -4.72
CA CYS A 119 7.99 20.85 -3.48
C CYS A 119 8.34 21.72 -2.27
N GLU A 120 9.45 22.47 -2.32
CA GLU A 120 9.90 23.35 -1.23
C GLU A 120 8.81 24.37 -0.82
N THR A 121 8.08 24.94 -1.79
CA THR A 121 6.99 25.88 -1.47
C THR A 121 5.79 25.24 -0.75
N LEU A 122 5.64 23.92 -0.84
CA LEU A 122 4.54 23.17 -0.25
C LEU A 122 4.91 22.57 1.12
N LEU A 123 6.19 22.38 1.43
CA LEU A 123 6.67 21.78 2.69
C LEU A 123 6.11 22.50 3.94
N PRO A 124 6.05 23.84 4.04
CA PRO A 124 5.48 24.49 5.22
C PRO A 124 3.99 24.19 5.42
N ARG A 125 3.24 23.94 4.34
CA ARG A 125 1.83 23.54 4.41
C ARG A 125 1.71 22.10 4.88
N ALA A 126 2.55 21.21 4.34
CA ALA A 126 2.62 19.81 4.75
C ALA A 126 3.01 19.68 6.23
N GLU A 127 3.99 20.43 6.72
CA GLU A 127 4.38 20.40 8.13
C GLU A 127 3.23 20.85 9.05
N ARG A 128 2.46 21.87 8.66
CA ARG A 128 1.26 22.31 9.38
C ARG A 128 0.20 21.20 9.44
N ASP A 129 -0.07 20.55 8.31
CA ASP A 129 -1.03 19.45 8.23
C ASP A 129 -0.60 18.27 9.09
N LEU A 130 0.70 17.95 9.12
CA LEU A 130 1.25 16.90 9.96
C LEU A 130 1.07 17.23 11.45
N LYS A 131 1.42 18.46 11.87
CA LYS A 131 1.22 18.91 13.26
C LYS A 131 -0.25 18.81 13.68
N GLY A 132 -1.15 19.26 12.80
CA GLY A 132 -2.58 19.17 13.04
C GLY A 132 -3.07 17.71 13.13
N LEU A 133 -2.58 16.83 12.27
CA LEU A 133 -2.94 15.42 12.27
C LEU A 133 -2.45 14.70 13.54
N VAL A 134 -1.22 15.00 14.00
CA VAL A 134 -0.69 14.50 15.28
C VAL A 134 -1.51 15.02 16.46
N ALA A 135 -1.90 16.29 16.46
CA ALA A 135 -2.71 16.89 17.53
C ALA A 135 -4.14 16.32 17.58
N ALA A 136 -4.70 15.96 16.42
CA ALA A 136 -6.04 15.40 16.29
C ALA A 136 -6.17 13.92 16.71
N GLN A 137 -5.06 13.25 17.06
CA GLN A 137 -5.11 11.85 17.51
C GLN A 137 -5.94 11.76 18.81
N THR A 138 -6.99 10.93 18.76
CA THR A 138 -7.86 10.67 19.91
C THR A 138 -7.10 9.97 21.02
N GLU A 139 -7.66 9.98 22.24
CA GLU A 139 -7.07 9.25 23.38
C GLU A 139 -6.92 7.75 23.11
N SER A 140 -7.83 7.19 22.31
CA SER A 140 -7.81 5.78 21.92
C SER A 140 -6.66 5.42 20.97
N GLY A 141 -6.02 6.41 20.34
CA GLY A 141 -4.92 6.25 19.36
C GLY A 141 -5.36 6.28 17.89
N GLY A 142 -6.66 6.29 17.59
CA GLY A 142 -7.21 6.48 16.24
C GLY A 142 -7.64 7.94 15.97
N TRP A 143 -8.34 8.15 14.84
CA TRP A 143 -8.87 9.46 14.41
C TRP A 143 -10.37 9.40 14.16
N SER A 144 -11.03 10.56 14.22
CA SER A 144 -12.46 10.72 13.97
C SER A 144 -12.73 11.86 12.97
N TYR A 145 -14.00 12.09 12.64
CA TYR A 145 -14.46 13.21 11.81
C TYR A 145 -14.23 14.59 12.46
N ASP A 146 -14.11 14.64 13.78
CA ASP A 146 -13.93 15.89 14.51
C ASP A 146 -12.47 16.02 14.93
N ALA A 147 -11.67 16.68 14.09
CA ALA A 147 -10.26 16.94 14.39
C ALA A 147 -10.08 17.90 15.58
N SER A 148 -11.15 18.56 16.06
CA SER A 148 -11.11 19.47 17.21
C SER A 148 -11.41 18.78 18.55
N SER A 149 -11.97 17.57 18.54
CA SER A 149 -12.36 16.84 19.75
C SER A 149 -11.69 15.48 19.86
N ARG A 150 -10.74 15.38 20.80
CA ARG A 150 -10.00 14.14 21.11
C ARG A 150 -10.82 13.11 21.89
N ALA A 151 -11.98 13.53 22.40
CA ALA A 151 -12.91 12.70 23.18
C ALA A 151 -13.88 11.89 22.30
N ARG A 152 -14.03 12.24 21.01
CA ARG A 152 -14.88 11.45 20.10
C ARG A 152 -14.26 10.07 19.85
N PRO A 153 -15.07 9.00 19.78
CA PRO A 153 -14.60 7.69 19.39
C PRO A 153 -13.95 7.72 17.99
N ALA A 154 -12.81 7.07 17.85
CA ALA A 154 -12.17 6.89 16.56
C ALA A 154 -12.97 5.95 15.65
N ASP A 155 -12.83 6.14 14.33
CA ASP A 155 -13.34 5.24 13.30
C ASP A 155 -12.21 4.77 12.37
N ASN A 156 -12.40 3.62 11.74
CA ASN A 156 -11.35 3.00 10.93
C ASN A 156 -11.08 3.70 9.60
N SER A 157 -12.03 4.51 9.09
CA SER A 157 -11.87 5.25 7.83
C SER A 157 -10.96 6.45 8.04
N ASN A 158 -11.27 7.32 9.02
CA ASN A 158 -10.41 8.45 9.38
C ASN A 158 -9.04 7.96 9.85
N THR A 159 -9.00 6.87 10.62
CA THR A 159 -7.74 6.30 11.10
C THR A 159 -6.85 5.81 9.95
N GLN A 160 -7.42 5.20 8.89
CA GLN A 160 -6.65 4.84 7.69
C GLN A 160 -6.05 6.07 7.02
N TYR A 161 -6.84 7.12 6.77
CA TYR A 161 -6.32 8.33 6.14
C TYR A 161 -5.27 9.02 7.00
N ALA A 162 -5.48 9.10 8.31
CA ALA A 162 -4.46 9.62 9.21
C ALA A 162 -3.16 8.81 9.09
N ALA A 163 -3.22 7.49 9.05
CA ALA A 163 -2.03 6.65 8.88
C ALA A 163 -1.33 6.90 7.53
N LEU A 164 -2.09 7.05 6.44
CA LEU A 164 -1.54 7.40 5.12
C LEU A 164 -0.91 8.80 5.11
N GLY A 165 -1.55 9.79 5.73
CA GLY A 165 -1.03 11.13 5.88
C GLY A 165 0.24 11.18 6.73
N LEU A 166 0.28 10.48 7.86
CA LEU A 166 1.47 10.33 8.70
C LEU A 166 2.60 9.63 7.92
N ARG A 167 2.28 8.62 7.11
CA ARG A 167 3.26 7.94 6.25
C ARG A 167 3.85 8.90 5.22
N ALA A 168 3.01 9.71 4.57
CA ALA A 168 3.45 10.75 3.64
C ALA A 168 4.32 11.80 4.33
N GLY A 169 3.92 12.27 5.52
CA GLY A 169 4.72 13.20 6.33
C GLY A 169 6.10 12.63 6.71
N HIS A 170 6.17 11.35 7.07
CA HIS A 170 7.44 10.67 7.32
C HIS A 170 8.31 10.59 6.05
N ALA A 171 7.69 10.26 4.91
CA ALA A 171 8.40 10.18 3.64
C ALA A 171 8.99 11.55 3.25
N LEU A 172 8.27 12.64 3.50
CA LEU A 172 8.74 14.03 3.37
C LEU A 172 9.89 14.41 4.32
N GLY A 173 10.35 13.50 5.20
CA GLY A 173 11.46 13.73 6.12
C GLY A 173 11.05 14.36 7.46
N PHE A 174 9.76 14.59 7.69
CA PHE A 174 9.31 15.16 8.96
C PHE A 174 9.42 14.16 10.11
N GLN A 175 9.77 14.68 11.28
CA GLN A 175 9.83 13.91 12.51
C GLN A 175 8.42 13.74 13.07
N ILE A 176 8.02 12.49 13.30
CA ILE A 176 6.73 12.14 13.90
C ILE A 176 7.00 11.52 15.26
N PRO A 177 6.36 12.00 16.34
CA PRO A 177 6.56 11.43 17.66
C PRO A 177 6.32 9.91 17.66
N HIS A 178 7.27 9.15 18.22
CA HIS A 178 7.16 7.69 18.30
C HIS A 178 5.85 7.24 18.98
N ASP A 179 5.39 7.98 19.99
CA ASP A 179 4.16 7.67 20.69
C ASP A 179 2.90 7.78 19.79
N THR A 180 2.91 8.62 18.75
CA THR A 180 1.81 8.68 17.77
C THR A 180 1.65 7.34 17.06
N TRP A 181 2.76 6.77 16.58
CA TRP A 181 2.76 5.45 15.94
C TRP A 181 2.45 4.32 16.93
N ALA A 182 2.99 4.39 18.14
CA ALA A 182 2.77 3.39 19.17
C ALA A 182 1.31 3.35 19.64
N LYS A 183 0.67 4.50 19.82
CA LYS A 183 -0.78 4.61 20.12
C LYS A 183 -1.63 4.05 18.99
N LEU A 184 -1.33 4.39 17.74
CA LEU A 184 -2.04 3.88 16.58
C LEU A 184 -1.94 2.35 16.47
N LEU A 185 -0.75 1.79 16.66
CA LEU A 185 -0.54 0.35 16.62
C LEU A 185 -1.28 -0.36 17.76
N ARG A 186 -1.19 0.17 18.99
CA ARG A 186 -1.95 -0.36 20.14
C ARG A 186 -3.45 -0.30 19.91
N HIS A 187 -3.96 0.80 19.38
CA HIS A 187 -5.36 0.99 19.02
C HIS A 187 -5.83 -0.15 18.10
N GLN A 188 -5.12 -0.37 16.99
CA GLN A 188 -5.51 -1.36 15.99
C GLN A 188 -5.38 -2.81 16.49
N ILE A 189 -4.36 -3.09 17.29
CA ILE A 189 -4.20 -4.40 17.95
C ILE A 189 -5.32 -4.65 18.99
N GLY A 190 -5.80 -3.59 19.65
CA GLY A 190 -6.87 -3.64 20.63
C GLY A 190 -8.26 -3.79 20.02
N SER A 191 -8.53 -3.11 18.90
CA SER A 191 -9.82 -3.09 18.21
C SER A 191 -10.05 -4.28 17.26
N SER A 192 -8.99 -5.04 16.93
CA SER A 192 -9.10 -6.20 16.04
C SER A 192 -9.88 -7.36 16.68
N ALA A 193 -10.94 -7.82 16.02
CA ALA A 193 -11.74 -8.97 16.48
C ALA A 193 -10.92 -10.27 16.53
N ARG A 194 -11.27 -11.18 17.45
CA ARG A 194 -10.59 -12.50 17.60
C ARG A 194 -10.63 -13.35 16.33
N ARG A 195 -11.60 -13.14 15.43
CA ARG A 195 -11.76 -13.87 14.16
C ARG A 195 -11.19 -13.14 12.93
N GLY A 196 -10.63 -11.94 13.10
CA GLY A 196 -10.32 -11.06 11.96
C GLY A 196 -11.54 -10.29 11.51
N GLY A 197 -11.34 -9.41 10.53
CA GLY A 197 -12.37 -8.48 10.07
C GLY A 197 -12.50 -7.27 11.00
N ALA A 198 -12.84 -6.12 10.41
CA ALA A 198 -13.07 -4.88 11.15
C ALA A 198 -14.36 -4.18 10.68
N GLY A 199 -15.10 -3.62 11.63
CA GLY A 199 -16.25 -2.75 11.38
C GLY A 199 -15.82 -1.29 11.27
N TYR A 200 -16.78 -0.40 11.01
CA TYR A 200 -16.51 1.04 10.90
C TYR A 200 -16.12 1.67 12.25
N ALA A 201 -16.90 1.34 13.28
CA ALA A 201 -16.59 1.50 14.70
C ALA A 201 -16.74 0.14 15.38
N ASN A 202 -16.35 0.03 16.67
CA ASN A 202 -16.40 -1.23 17.43
C ASN A 202 -17.79 -1.90 17.50
N ALA A 203 -18.88 -1.21 17.11
CA ALA A 203 -20.25 -1.71 17.15
C ALA A 203 -20.77 -2.31 15.82
N ASN A 204 -20.07 -2.09 14.70
CA ASN A 204 -20.57 -2.52 13.38
C ASN A 204 -19.98 -3.89 13.01
N GLY A 205 -20.76 -4.71 12.30
CA GLY A 205 -20.26 -5.96 11.70
C GLY A 205 -19.05 -5.72 10.79
N PRO A 206 -18.18 -6.72 10.60
CA PRO A 206 -16.98 -6.56 9.80
C PRO A 206 -17.33 -6.34 8.32
N SER A 207 -16.52 -5.54 7.63
CA SER A 207 -16.64 -5.29 6.19
C SER A 207 -15.27 -5.33 5.52
N VAL A 208 -15.23 -5.63 4.21
CA VAL A 208 -14.00 -5.66 3.43
C VAL A 208 -13.26 -4.31 3.46
N SER A 209 -13.98 -3.20 3.27
CA SER A 209 -13.38 -1.86 3.26
C SER A 209 -12.67 -1.53 4.58
N MET A 210 -13.36 -1.73 5.71
CA MET A 210 -12.80 -1.44 7.02
C MET A 210 -11.73 -2.44 7.43
N THR A 211 -11.85 -3.70 7.02
CA THR A 211 -10.79 -4.70 7.25
C THR A 211 -9.51 -4.34 6.50
N ALA A 212 -9.63 -3.93 5.23
CA ALA A 212 -8.50 -3.43 4.46
C ALA A 212 -7.91 -2.14 5.07
N ALA A 213 -8.76 -1.23 5.54
CA ALA A 213 -8.34 -0.03 6.27
C ALA A 213 -7.53 -0.35 7.52
N VAL A 214 -8.00 -1.26 8.36
CA VAL A 214 -7.27 -1.71 9.54
C VAL A 214 -5.97 -2.40 9.17
N LEU A 215 -5.98 -3.30 8.17
CA LEU A 215 -4.77 -3.98 7.72
C LEU A 215 -3.70 -2.98 7.22
N SER A 216 -4.09 -2.03 6.39
CA SER A 216 -3.17 -0.98 5.92
C SER A 216 -2.57 -0.17 7.07
N THR A 217 -3.41 0.19 8.06
CA THR A 217 -2.99 0.95 9.24
C THR A 217 -2.04 0.16 10.13
N LEU A 218 -2.33 -1.12 10.35
CA LEU A 218 -1.49 -2.04 11.12
C LEU A 218 -0.11 -2.15 10.51
N LEU A 219 -0.02 -2.34 9.19
CA LEU A 219 1.26 -2.51 8.49
C LEU A 219 2.09 -1.23 8.53
N VAL A 220 1.48 -0.08 8.25
CA VAL A 220 2.17 1.23 8.29
C VAL A 220 2.70 1.54 9.69
N SER A 221 1.90 1.31 10.73
CA SER A 221 2.30 1.60 12.11
C SER A 221 3.29 0.56 12.68
N ARG A 222 3.14 -0.72 12.34
CA ARG A 222 4.07 -1.79 12.75
C ARG A 222 5.47 -1.61 12.18
N ALA A 223 5.59 -1.07 10.97
CA ALA A 223 6.87 -0.75 10.35
C ALA A 223 7.65 0.35 11.11
N ARG A 224 7.00 1.10 12.00
CA ARG A 224 7.56 2.27 12.69
C ARG A 224 7.69 2.10 14.20
N VAL A 225 7.23 0.97 14.72
CA VAL A 225 7.25 0.67 16.15
C VAL A 225 7.91 -0.69 16.35
N ARG A 226 8.98 -0.71 17.16
CA ARG A 226 9.57 -1.95 17.65
C ARG A 226 8.72 -2.43 18.83
N LEU A 227 8.09 -3.59 18.65
CA LEU A 227 7.35 -4.27 19.72
C LEU A 227 8.24 -5.37 20.29
N GLN A 228 8.23 -5.49 21.61
CA GLN A 228 8.75 -6.67 22.29
C GLN A 228 7.72 -7.80 22.23
N ASP A 229 8.17 -9.03 22.44
CA ASP A 229 7.27 -10.13 22.76
C ASP A 229 6.55 -9.87 24.10
N PRO A 230 5.23 -10.12 24.23
CA PRO A 230 4.30 -10.80 23.32
C PRO A 230 3.58 -9.89 22.31
N GLY A 231 3.84 -8.58 22.33
CA GLY A 231 3.16 -7.60 21.47
C GLY A 231 3.36 -7.87 19.98
N GLN A 232 4.56 -8.31 19.59
CA GLN A 232 4.87 -8.70 18.23
C GLN A 232 3.96 -9.83 17.73
N ARG A 233 3.88 -10.95 18.47
CA ARG A 233 2.99 -12.09 18.13
C ARG A 233 1.54 -11.67 17.99
N ARG A 234 1.08 -10.74 18.85
CA ARG A 234 -0.30 -10.24 18.77
C ARG A 234 -0.55 -9.45 17.48
N ALA A 235 0.39 -8.59 17.09
CA ALA A 235 0.31 -7.82 15.86
C ALA A 235 0.30 -8.72 14.62
N GLU A 236 1.22 -9.69 14.55
CA GLU A 236 1.31 -10.68 13.47
C GLU A 236 0.01 -11.50 13.38
N GLY A 237 -0.52 -11.96 14.51
CA GLY A 237 -1.80 -12.64 14.55
C GLY A 237 -2.95 -11.77 14.02
N CYS A 238 -2.98 -10.47 14.32
CA CYS A 238 -3.98 -9.56 13.75
C CYS A 238 -3.86 -9.45 12.22
N ILE A 239 -2.64 -9.28 11.71
CA ILE A 239 -2.36 -9.20 10.26
C ILE A 239 -2.86 -10.47 9.54
N VAL A 240 -2.48 -11.65 10.04
CA VAL A 240 -2.89 -12.94 9.46
C VAL A 240 -4.41 -13.09 9.44
N ARG A 241 -5.10 -12.73 10.53
CA ARG A 241 -6.56 -12.83 10.60
C ARG A 241 -7.27 -11.86 9.64
N HIS A 242 -6.76 -10.65 9.47
CA HIS A 242 -7.33 -9.69 8.51
C HIS A 242 -7.08 -10.11 7.06
N LEU A 243 -5.89 -10.61 6.74
CA LEU A 243 -5.60 -11.21 5.42
C LEU A 243 -6.53 -12.39 5.12
N LYS A 244 -6.75 -13.26 6.11
CA LYS A 244 -7.69 -14.38 5.99
C LYS A 244 -9.11 -13.87 5.70
N TYR A 245 -9.59 -12.90 6.48
CA TYR A 245 -10.92 -12.31 6.27
C TYR A 245 -11.04 -11.72 4.85
N LEU A 246 -10.04 -10.95 4.40
CA LEU A 246 -10.05 -10.38 3.04
C LEU A 246 -10.05 -11.49 1.97
N THR A 247 -9.30 -12.57 2.18
CA THR A 247 -9.29 -13.72 1.25
C THR A 247 -10.68 -14.37 1.14
N GLU A 248 -11.38 -14.53 2.26
CA GLU A 248 -12.71 -15.18 2.32
C GLU A 248 -13.83 -14.26 1.81
N HIS A 249 -13.71 -12.94 2.01
CA HIS A 249 -14.81 -11.99 1.77
C HIS A 249 -14.59 -11.03 0.60
N TRP A 250 -13.42 -11.02 -0.04
CA TRP A 250 -13.14 -10.14 -1.17
C TRP A 250 -14.07 -10.42 -2.36
N GLN A 251 -14.84 -9.40 -2.73
CA GLN A 251 -15.68 -9.37 -3.92
C GLN A 251 -15.59 -7.97 -4.52
N PRO A 252 -15.08 -7.82 -5.76
CA PRO A 252 -15.06 -6.53 -6.44
C PRO A 252 -16.47 -5.91 -6.47
N GLY A 253 -16.55 -4.60 -6.19
CA GLY A 253 -17.82 -3.88 -6.19
C GLY A 253 -18.63 -3.97 -4.89
N GLN A 254 -18.19 -4.76 -3.89
CA GLN A 254 -18.90 -4.90 -2.61
C GLN A 254 -18.16 -4.23 -1.44
N PRO A 255 -18.89 -3.63 -0.47
CA PRO A 255 -20.33 -3.33 -0.54
C PRO A 255 -20.64 -2.23 -1.55
N ALA A 256 -21.80 -2.30 -2.19
CA ALA A 256 -22.19 -1.37 -3.27
C ALA A 256 -22.13 0.12 -2.88
N SER A 257 -22.43 0.46 -1.61
CA SER A 257 -22.44 1.82 -1.08
C SER A 257 -21.06 2.48 -1.04
N HIS A 258 -19.98 1.69 -0.92
CA HIS A 258 -18.60 2.20 -0.78
C HIS A 258 -17.63 1.48 -1.72
N ARG A 259 -18.12 0.94 -2.84
CA ARG A 259 -17.37 0.08 -3.76
C ARG A 259 -16.02 0.64 -4.23
N HIS A 260 -15.96 1.91 -4.64
CA HIS A 260 -14.70 2.52 -5.10
C HIS A 260 -13.72 2.76 -3.95
N TYR A 261 -14.22 3.20 -2.79
CA TYR A 261 -13.39 3.33 -1.60
C TYR A 261 -12.87 1.96 -1.10
N THR A 262 -13.66 0.91 -1.27
CA THR A 262 -13.28 -0.46 -0.92
C THR A 262 -12.13 -0.95 -1.78
N LEU A 263 -12.19 -0.72 -3.10
CA LEU A 263 -11.09 -1.00 -4.02
C LEU A 263 -9.80 -0.28 -3.58
N TYR A 264 -9.89 1.04 -3.34
CA TYR A 264 -8.74 1.82 -2.92
C TYR A 264 -8.16 1.35 -1.57
N SER A 265 -9.03 1.05 -0.60
CA SER A 265 -8.61 0.52 0.70
C SER A 265 -7.91 -0.83 0.57
N LEU A 266 -8.44 -1.72 -0.27
CA LEU A 266 -7.81 -3.01 -0.53
C LEU A 266 -6.42 -2.79 -1.17
N GLU A 267 -6.34 -1.94 -2.18
CA GLU A 267 -5.09 -1.68 -2.87
C GLU A 267 -4.02 -1.16 -1.91
N ARG A 268 -4.34 -0.21 -1.02
CA ARG A 268 -3.40 0.25 0.03
C ARG A 268 -2.98 -0.89 0.94
N ALA A 269 -3.91 -1.73 1.38
CA ALA A 269 -3.62 -2.85 2.26
C ALA A 269 -2.70 -3.89 1.60
N MET A 270 -2.97 -4.23 0.35
CA MET A 270 -2.21 -5.24 -0.39
C MET A 270 -0.83 -4.73 -0.81
N VAL A 271 -0.70 -3.44 -1.14
CA VAL A 271 0.60 -2.79 -1.37
C VAL A 271 1.47 -2.87 -0.13
N PHE A 272 0.97 -2.45 1.03
CA PHE A 272 1.76 -2.47 2.26
C PHE A 272 2.03 -3.90 2.77
N ALA A 273 1.18 -4.86 2.40
CA ALA A 273 1.39 -6.27 2.72
C ALA A 273 2.38 -6.95 1.76
N GLY A 274 2.69 -6.32 0.62
CA GLY A 274 3.45 -6.97 -0.45
C GLY A 274 2.74 -8.16 -1.09
N ALA A 275 1.41 -8.14 -1.09
CA ALA A 275 0.60 -9.25 -1.54
C ALA A 275 0.04 -8.99 -2.94
N ASP A 276 0.53 -9.71 -3.95
CA ASP A 276 -0.04 -9.69 -5.30
C ASP A 276 -1.33 -10.53 -5.40
N ARG A 277 -1.61 -11.36 -4.39
CA ARG A 277 -2.76 -12.28 -4.38
C ARG A 277 -3.46 -12.30 -3.02
N LEU A 278 -4.75 -12.57 -3.05
CA LEU A 278 -5.57 -12.96 -1.90
C LEU A 278 -5.85 -14.46 -2.02
N GLY A 279 -5.09 -15.27 -1.30
CA GLY A 279 -5.06 -16.71 -1.56
C GLY A 279 -4.58 -16.99 -2.98
N GLU A 280 -5.38 -17.68 -3.78
CA GLU A 280 -5.07 -17.98 -5.19
C GLU A 280 -5.52 -16.86 -6.15
N ARG A 281 -6.34 -15.91 -5.66
CA ARG A 281 -7.00 -14.90 -6.48
C ARG A 281 -6.12 -13.69 -6.71
N ASP A 282 -6.02 -13.26 -7.97
CA ASP A 282 -5.40 -11.99 -8.36
C ASP A 282 -6.42 -10.86 -8.11
N TRP A 283 -6.32 -10.26 -6.92
CA TRP A 283 -7.27 -9.26 -6.46
C TRP A 283 -7.26 -7.99 -7.33
N TYR A 284 -6.11 -7.66 -7.94
CA TYR A 284 -5.98 -6.50 -8.80
C TYR A 284 -6.67 -6.77 -10.14
N ALA A 285 -6.39 -7.91 -10.77
CA ALA A 285 -7.03 -8.30 -12.02
C ALA A 285 -8.56 -8.35 -11.90
N GLU A 286 -9.07 -8.89 -10.79
CA GLU A 286 -10.50 -8.92 -10.49
C GLU A 286 -11.10 -7.53 -10.31
N GLY A 287 -10.46 -6.65 -9.53
CA GLY A 287 -10.94 -5.28 -9.32
C GLY A 287 -10.86 -4.41 -10.57
N ALA A 288 -9.80 -4.57 -11.37
CA ALA A 288 -9.60 -3.84 -12.62
C ALA A 288 -10.65 -4.23 -13.65
N ARG A 289 -10.92 -5.54 -13.80
CA ARG A 289 -11.98 -6.02 -14.68
C ARG A 289 -13.34 -5.48 -14.26
N TRP A 290 -13.66 -5.60 -12.97
CA TRP A 290 -14.91 -5.07 -12.45
C TRP A 290 -15.07 -3.57 -12.77
N LEU A 291 -14.03 -2.75 -12.58
CA LEU A 291 -14.06 -1.33 -12.93
C LEU A 291 -14.27 -1.09 -14.43
N LEU A 292 -13.63 -1.87 -15.29
CA LEU A 292 -13.75 -1.73 -16.74
C LEU A 292 -15.13 -2.13 -17.25
N ASP A 293 -15.77 -3.11 -16.60
CA ASP A 293 -17.13 -3.57 -16.88
C ASP A 293 -18.21 -2.59 -16.37
N GLN A 294 -17.87 -1.64 -15.49
CA GLN A 294 -18.83 -0.65 -15.04
C GLN A 294 -19.11 0.39 -16.14
N PRO A 295 -20.37 0.81 -16.32
CA PRO A 295 -20.69 1.91 -17.20
C PRO A 295 -19.98 3.19 -16.74
N ARG A 296 -19.30 3.85 -17.68
CA ARG A 296 -18.69 5.16 -17.48
C ARG A 296 -19.55 6.23 -18.15
N ASN A 297 -19.85 7.31 -17.45
CA ASN A 297 -20.53 8.47 -18.04
C ASN A 297 -19.49 9.57 -18.26
N GLU A 298 -19.19 9.90 -19.52
CA GLU A 298 -18.15 10.87 -19.89
C GLU A 298 -16.80 10.58 -19.19
N GLY A 299 -16.41 9.31 -19.10
CA GLY A 299 -15.18 8.87 -18.43
C GLY A 299 -15.23 8.82 -16.90
N ARG A 300 -16.38 9.12 -16.27
CA ARG A 300 -16.55 9.08 -14.81
C ARG A 300 -17.06 7.72 -14.33
N TRP A 301 -16.48 7.24 -13.24
CA TRP A 301 -17.08 6.16 -12.44
C TRP A 301 -18.01 6.73 -11.38
N GLY A 302 -19.26 6.25 -11.36
CA GLY A 302 -20.29 6.74 -10.45
C GLY A 302 -20.67 8.20 -10.73
N SER A 303 -21.26 8.86 -9.73
CA SER A 303 -21.80 10.22 -9.86
C SER A 303 -20.86 11.33 -9.37
N SER A 304 -19.65 11.01 -8.91
CA SER A 304 -18.75 12.00 -8.29
C SER A 304 -17.30 11.86 -8.71
N ALA A 305 -16.57 12.99 -8.66
CA ALA A 305 -15.13 13.02 -8.87
C ALA A 305 -14.38 12.17 -7.83
N VAL A 306 -14.94 12.03 -6.63
CA VAL A 306 -14.41 11.17 -5.55
C VAL A 306 -14.39 9.70 -5.98
N ALA A 307 -15.50 9.18 -6.52
CA ALA A 307 -15.58 7.81 -7.00
C ALA A 307 -14.60 7.55 -8.16
N THR A 308 -14.51 8.48 -9.09
CA THR A 308 -13.55 8.44 -10.21
C THR A 308 -12.11 8.49 -9.70
N SER A 309 -11.81 9.30 -8.69
CA SER A 309 -10.47 9.40 -8.10
C SER A 309 -10.03 8.09 -7.46
N PHE A 310 -10.91 7.40 -6.72
CA PHE A 310 -10.60 6.08 -6.16
C PHE A 310 -10.37 5.01 -7.24
N ALA A 311 -11.18 5.02 -8.30
CA ALA A 311 -10.98 4.12 -9.43
C ALA A 311 -9.63 4.34 -10.11
N VAL A 312 -9.25 5.60 -10.35
CA VAL A 312 -7.94 5.97 -10.91
C VAL A 312 -6.80 5.53 -9.98
N LEU A 313 -6.89 5.83 -8.68
CA LEU A 313 -5.88 5.42 -7.70
C LEU A 313 -5.71 3.89 -7.62
N PHE A 314 -6.80 3.14 -7.77
CA PHE A 314 -6.74 1.68 -7.85
C PHE A 314 -6.07 1.21 -9.15
N LEU A 315 -6.52 1.70 -10.31
CA LEU A 315 -6.03 1.24 -11.62
C LEU A 315 -4.55 1.59 -11.86
N THR A 316 -4.11 2.76 -11.39
CA THR A 316 -2.71 3.21 -11.49
C THR A 316 -1.72 2.36 -10.70
N ARG A 317 -2.19 1.43 -9.84
CA ARG A 317 -1.34 0.43 -9.20
C ARG A 317 -0.58 -0.44 -10.22
N GLY A 318 -1.24 -0.85 -11.30
CA GLY A 318 -0.64 -1.72 -12.33
C GLY A 318 0.49 -1.05 -13.11
N LEU A 319 0.50 0.30 -13.13
CA LEU A 319 1.53 1.12 -13.76
C LEU A 319 2.78 1.32 -12.88
N ARG A 320 2.67 1.04 -11.57
CA ARG A 320 3.81 1.08 -10.65
C ARG A 320 4.42 -0.31 -10.61
N ALA A 321 5.75 -0.39 -10.64
CA ALA A 321 6.46 -1.64 -10.39
C ALA A 321 5.83 -2.36 -9.19
N ARG A 322 5.71 -3.68 -9.28
CA ARG A 322 5.26 -4.49 -8.15
C ARG A 322 6.31 -4.34 -7.04
N GLY A 323 6.08 -3.38 -6.14
CA GLY A 323 7.06 -2.99 -5.12
C GLY A 323 7.11 -1.47 -5.00
N GLY A 324 6.24 -0.91 -4.15
CA GLY A 324 6.17 0.53 -3.87
C GLY A 324 6.45 0.84 -2.41
N GLU A 325 5.79 0.14 -1.49
CA GLU A 325 6.26 -0.09 -0.10
C GLU A 325 5.81 -1.46 0.39
N THR A 326 6.20 -2.49 -0.33
CA THR A 326 6.72 -3.64 0.39
C THR A 326 7.79 -3.11 1.35
N LEU A 327 7.78 -3.52 2.61
CA LEU A 327 9.08 -3.89 3.17
C LEU A 327 9.59 -4.89 2.12
N ASP A 328 10.53 -4.47 1.25
CA ASP A 328 11.10 -5.33 0.22
C ASP A 328 11.26 -6.72 0.87
N PRO A 329 10.56 -7.77 0.43
CA PRO A 329 10.46 -9.00 1.22
C PRO A 329 11.84 -9.52 1.62
N VAL A 330 12.84 -9.26 0.77
CA VAL A 330 14.26 -9.48 1.05
C VAL A 330 14.75 -8.59 2.20
N GLY A 331 14.69 -7.27 2.06
CA GLY A 331 15.06 -6.29 3.09
C GLY A 331 14.27 -6.43 4.40
N PHE A 332 13.02 -6.92 4.37
CA PHE A 332 12.24 -7.24 5.56
C PHE A 332 12.79 -8.45 6.29
N LEU A 333 13.03 -9.54 5.55
CA LEU A 333 13.49 -10.80 6.11
C LEU A 333 14.90 -10.65 6.64
N LEU A 334 15.78 -9.99 5.87
CA LEU A 334 17.18 -9.80 6.23
C LEU A 334 17.38 -8.64 7.20
N GLY A 335 16.59 -7.56 7.12
CA GLY A 335 16.68 -6.42 8.05
C GLY A 335 16.19 -6.72 9.47
N LYS A 336 15.64 -7.91 9.72
CA LYS A 336 15.38 -8.44 11.07
C LYS A 336 16.61 -9.07 11.73
N LEU A 337 17.64 -9.37 10.94
CA LEU A 337 18.88 -9.94 11.45
C LEU A 337 19.66 -8.86 12.18
N ASP A 338 20.19 -9.22 13.34
CA ASP A 338 21.03 -8.40 14.18
C ASP A 338 22.25 -9.21 14.67
N PRO A 339 23.25 -8.59 15.31
CA PRO A 339 24.45 -9.29 15.77
C PRO A 339 24.20 -10.45 16.74
N GLN A 340 23.00 -10.56 17.34
CA GLN A 340 22.60 -11.62 18.27
C GLN A 340 21.81 -12.75 17.59
N SER A 341 21.44 -12.60 16.32
CA SER A 341 20.68 -13.59 15.56
C SER A 341 21.44 -14.91 15.46
N ARG A 342 20.74 -16.03 15.72
CA ARG A 342 21.33 -17.38 15.68
C ARG A 342 21.58 -17.81 14.24
N GLU A 343 22.58 -18.66 14.02
CA GLU A 343 22.90 -19.16 12.67
C GLU A 343 21.69 -19.86 12.00
N SER A 344 20.86 -20.55 12.79
CA SER A 344 19.61 -21.16 12.31
C SER A 344 18.57 -20.14 11.83
N GLU A 345 18.53 -18.95 12.42
CA GLU A 345 17.60 -17.88 12.03
C GLU A 345 18.10 -17.18 10.76
N ILE A 346 19.41 -16.97 10.66
CA ILE A 346 20.06 -16.45 9.45
C ILE A 346 19.79 -17.41 8.29
N GLU A 347 20.01 -18.71 8.46
CA GLU A 347 19.78 -19.69 7.39
C GLU A 347 18.31 -19.83 7.02
N ALA A 348 17.38 -19.78 7.98
CA ALA A 348 15.95 -19.78 7.67
C ALA A 348 15.56 -18.55 6.81
N ALA A 349 16.14 -17.38 7.09
CA ALA A 349 15.92 -16.18 6.29
C ALA A 349 16.53 -16.31 4.89
N VAL A 350 17.77 -16.80 4.78
CA VAL A 350 18.45 -17.09 3.50
C VAL A 350 17.64 -18.05 2.64
N ASP A 351 17.21 -19.19 3.20
CA ASP A 351 16.42 -20.19 2.48
C ASP A 351 15.07 -19.64 2.01
N THR A 352 14.44 -18.80 2.83
CA THR A 352 13.18 -18.15 2.48
C THR A 352 13.36 -17.20 1.29
N VAL A 353 14.44 -16.40 1.27
CA VAL A 353 14.74 -15.51 0.14
C VAL A 353 15.18 -16.31 -1.09
N CYS A 354 15.96 -17.39 -0.95
CA CYS A 354 16.35 -18.23 -2.08
C CYS A 354 15.13 -18.84 -2.80
N LYS A 355 14.04 -19.16 -2.08
CA LYS A 355 12.78 -19.63 -2.68
C LYS A 355 12.09 -18.57 -3.54
N MET A 356 12.41 -17.29 -3.36
CA MET A 356 11.91 -16.20 -4.21
C MET A 356 12.59 -16.16 -5.59
N GLY A 357 13.68 -16.91 -5.78
CA GLY A 357 14.38 -17.03 -7.05
C GLY A 357 15.06 -15.74 -7.51
N ARG A 358 15.30 -15.61 -8.82
CA ARG A 358 16.06 -14.48 -9.40
C ARG A 358 15.39 -13.11 -9.20
N ALA A 359 14.08 -13.07 -8.94
CA ALA A 359 13.36 -11.83 -8.66
C ALA A 359 13.89 -11.10 -7.40
N ALA A 360 14.56 -11.80 -6.48
CA ALA A 360 15.16 -11.22 -5.28
C ALA A 360 16.49 -10.50 -5.53
N LEU A 361 17.14 -10.71 -6.69
CA LEU A 361 18.52 -10.25 -6.93
C LEU A 361 18.69 -8.73 -6.83
N PRO A 362 17.83 -7.87 -7.43
CA PRO A 362 18.01 -6.42 -7.35
C PRO A 362 17.95 -5.89 -5.91
N ALA A 363 17.12 -6.51 -5.07
CA ALA A 363 16.91 -6.13 -3.69
C ALA A 363 18.09 -6.47 -2.76
N LEU A 364 18.96 -7.40 -3.16
CA LEU A 364 20.13 -7.81 -2.37
C LEU A 364 21.29 -6.81 -2.48
N LEU A 365 21.37 -6.05 -3.59
CA LEU A 365 22.49 -5.14 -3.85
C LEU A 365 22.64 -4.04 -2.77
N PRO A 366 21.58 -3.28 -2.40
CA PRO A 366 21.69 -2.28 -1.34
C PRO A 366 22.03 -2.89 0.03
N LEU A 367 21.69 -4.16 0.27
CA LEU A 367 21.95 -4.83 1.54
C LEU A 367 23.41 -5.21 1.73
N LEU A 368 24.20 -5.27 0.65
CA LEU A 368 25.66 -5.40 0.74
C LEU A 368 26.28 -4.16 1.38
N GLU A 369 25.64 -2.99 1.28
CA GLU A 369 26.12 -1.75 1.91
C GLU A 369 25.68 -1.59 3.37
N SER A 370 24.92 -2.54 3.92
CA SER A 370 24.45 -2.47 5.31
C SER A 370 25.62 -2.40 6.29
N GLU A 371 25.51 -1.55 7.32
CA GLU A 371 26.50 -1.51 8.42
C GLU A 371 26.47 -2.81 9.25
N GLU A 372 25.35 -3.54 9.23
CA GLU A 372 25.17 -4.80 9.96
C GLU A 372 25.81 -5.98 9.23
N ARG A 373 26.88 -6.53 9.80
CA ARG A 373 27.64 -7.66 9.22
C ARG A 373 26.76 -8.86 8.88
N VAL A 374 25.82 -9.20 9.76
CA VAL A 374 24.91 -10.35 9.59
C VAL A 374 24.00 -10.20 8.37
N VAL A 375 23.55 -8.97 8.07
CA VAL A 375 22.74 -8.66 6.90
C VAL A 375 23.56 -8.85 5.63
N ARG A 376 24.80 -8.33 5.60
CA ARG A 376 25.73 -8.50 4.48
C ARG A 376 26.04 -9.98 4.23
N LYS A 377 26.32 -10.75 5.29
CA LYS A 377 26.59 -12.20 5.24
C LYS A 377 25.43 -12.97 4.62
N ALA A 378 24.20 -12.66 5.03
CA ALA A 378 23.00 -13.28 4.46
C ALA A 378 22.81 -12.88 2.99
N ALA A 379 22.92 -11.59 2.66
CA ALA A 379 22.72 -11.08 1.31
C ALA A 379 23.71 -11.70 0.30
N VAL A 380 25.01 -11.75 0.64
CA VAL A 380 26.03 -12.35 -0.23
C VAL A 380 25.87 -13.88 -0.34
N SER A 381 25.41 -14.56 0.71
CA SER A 381 25.10 -16.00 0.66
C SER A 381 24.01 -16.30 -0.38
N ILE A 382 22.95 -15.50 -0.39
CA ILE A 382 21.83 -15.65 -1.33
C ILE A 382 22.30 -15.37 -2.77
N LEU A 383 23.05 -14.29 -3.00
CA LEU A 383 23.62 -13.97 -4.32
C LEU A 383 24.43 -15.14 -4.87
N ARG A 384 25.30 -15.72 -4.04
CA ARG A 384 26.12 -16.89 -4.41
C ARG A 384 25.28 -18.11 -4.74
N ARG A 385 24.21 -18.38 -3.99
CA ARG A 385 23.31 -19.54 -4.22
C ARG A 385 22.50 -19.39 -5.50
N LEU A 386 21.96 -18.21 -5.77
CA LEU A 386 21.07 -17.96 -6.90
C LEU A 386 21.82 -17.79 -8.24
N VAL A 387 22.98 -17.15 -8.20
CA VAL A 387 23.78 -16.85 -9.41
C VAL A 387 24.84 -17.92 -9.67
N LYS A 388 25.22 -18.68 -8.63
CA LYS A 388 26.32 -19.68 -8.67
C LYS A 388 27.70 -19.07 -8.98
N GLU A 389 27.88 -17.80 -8.62
CA GLU A 389 29.16 -17.10 -8.70
C GLU A 389 29.61 -16.59 -7.32
N ARG A 390 30.92 -16.33 -7.14
CA ARG A 390 31.45 -15.82 -5.86
C ARG A 390 31.35 -14.30 -5.72
N GLY A 391 31.47 -13.56 -6.82
CA GLY A 391 31.43 -12.08 -6.88
C GLY A 391 32.53 -11.33 -6.11
N GLY A 392 33.36 -12.00 -5.31
CA GLY A 392 34.52 -11.43 -4.62
C GLY A 392 34.21 -10.62 -3.35
N TYR A 393 32.95 -10.55 -2.92
CA TYR A 393 32.52 -9.77 -1.75
C TYR A 393 32.88 -10.48 -0.42
N ASP A 394 33.51 -9.78 0.53
CA ASP A 394 33.80 -10.29 1.87
C ASP A 394 32.90 -9.59 2.92
N PRO A 395 31.95 -10.31 3.55
CA PRO A 395 31.08 -9.71 4.56
C PRO A 395 31.81 -9.30 5.84
N GLU A 396 32.99 -9.85 6.14
CA GLU A 396 33.78 -9.51 7.33
C GLU A 396 34.49 -8.16 7.18
N GLU A 397 34.72 -7.70 5.95
CA GLU A 397 35.26 -6.37 5.68
C GLU A 397 34.18 -5.28 5.70
N SER A 398 34.65 -4.02 5.80
CA SER A 398 33.77 -2.85 5.67
C SER A 398 33.09 -2.85 4.29
N PRO A 399 31.79 -2.52 4.20
CA PRO A 399 31.14 -2.34 2.90
C PRO A 399 31.75 -1.20 2.08
N ARG A 400 32.52 -0.31 2.72
CA ARG A 400 33.21 0.82 2.09
C ARG A 400 34.66 0.50 1.71
N SER A 401 35.16 -0.72 1.92
CA SER A 401 36.48 -1.11 1.42
C SER A 401 36.50 -1.05 -0.11
N LEU A 402 37.66 -0.75 -0.69
CA LEU A 402 37.81 -0.65 -2.14
C LEU A 402 37.45 -1.98 -2.82
N GLU A 403 37.81 -3.09 -2.18
CA GLU A 403 37.51 -4.46 -2.60
C GLU A 403 36.00 -4.72 -2.62
N ASN A 404 35.27 -4.38 -1.54
CA ASN A 404 33.83 -4.60 -1.47
C ASN A 404 33.04 -3.66 -2.40
N GLN A 405 33.47 -2.42 -2.58
CA GLN A 405 32.86 -1.51 -3.54
C GLN A 405 33.02 -2.02 -4.99
N ARG A 406 34.19 -2.56 -5.34
CA ARG A 406 34.41 -3.24 -6.63
C ARG A 406 33.54 -4.49 -6.77
N ALA A 407 33.41 -5.27 -5.70
CA ALA A 407 32.57 -6.47 -5.70
C ALA A 407 31.07 -6.15 -5.87
N ILE A 408 30.58 -5.05 -5.28
CA ILE A 408 29.20 -4.57 -5.48
C ILE A 408 28.96 -4.19 -6.94
N ALA A 409 29.88 -3.40 -7.54
CA ALA A 409 29.80 -3.03 -8.95
C ALA A 409 29.78 -4.27 -9.86
N ARG A 410 30.64 -5.26 -9.57
CA ARG A 410 30.66 -6.54 -10.30
C ARG A 410 29.35 -7.33 -10.14
N TRP A 411 28.79 -7.39 -8.95
CA TRP A 411 27.49 -8.05 -8.73
C TRP A 411 26.38 -7.38 -9.53
N LYS A 412 26.38 -6.04 -9.59
CA LYS A 412 25.44 -5.30 -10.42
C LYS A 412 25.56 -5.68 -11.90
N GLU A 413 26.79 -5.69 -12.43
CA GLU A 413 27.04 -6.11 -13.82
C GLU A 413 26.56 -7.55 -14.08
N ILE A 414 26.86 -8.49 -13.19
CA ILE A 414 26.43 -9.88 -13.35
C ILE A 414 24.90 -9.96 -13.40
N ILE A 415 24.20 -9.29 -12.48
CA ILE A 415 22.73 -9.30 -12.41
C ILE A 415 22.12 -8.70 -13.67
N ASP A 416 22.66 -7.59 -14.17
CA ASP A 416 22.17 -6.89 -15.37
C ASP A 416 22.32 -7.74 -16.65
N HIS A 417 23.26 -8.71 -16.68
CA HIS A 417 23.53 -9.58 -17.83
C HIS A 417 22.95 -11.00 -17.68
N LEU A 418 22.18 -11.29 -16.63
CA LEU A 418 21.52 -12.58 -16.50
C LEU A 418 20.41 -12.72 -17.55
N PRO A 419 20.31 -13.87 -18.24
CA PRO A 419 19.19 -14.12 -19.14
C PRO A 419 17.89 -14.13 -18.34
N SER A 420 16.88 -13.43 -18.89
CA SER A 420 15.54 -13.21 -18.33
C SER A 420 14.82 -14.51 -18.00
#